data_AF-A0AAW0MX07-F1
#
_entry.id   AF-A0AAW0MX07-F1
#
_cell.length_a   1.000
_cell.length_b   1.000
_cell.length_c   1.000
_cell.angle_alpha   90.00
_cell.angle_beta   90.00
_cell.angle_gamma   90.00
#
_symmetry.space_group_name_H-M   'P 1'
#
loop_
_entity.id
_entity.type
_entity.pdbx_description
1 polymer ?
#
loop_
_entity_poly.entity_id
_entity_poly.type
_entity_poly.pdbx_seq_one_letter_code
_entity_poly.pdbx_strand_id
1 'polypeptide(L)'
;MLPDGRPNNDADEFGKTWAINLPKFMCGGCGSQCPVCDQAKATLFGKPDSCGIISATNGPFKACHSKIDPATYVSHCVFDVCVMDGNKGTLCDSVRAYALACQSAGVQIHCFVPENSHYELCADTCGASCANLMYPVSCSEVCFEGCQCDHGFLFDGIQCVSMDNCGCEHNGRYLKSKCVCQTSGTVKCEILSCGSKEVCEVRDGVRGCYVAHGQCIINQAAHLSSFDSMVASLCDDTADLWFRLVVDIQSCRKGSQSVEIIHVFFKNTPSHVSSWKVGCDISVYMSDRSVIIQRSSAFRVTYSISQEVTVIVDTSLSYKMCGACGNYNHNSKDDLTTADGKIASDVSAVVDSWRAADFSSCSILW
;
A
#
# COMPACT_ATOMS: atom_id res chain seq x y z
N MET A 1 -37.79 8.65 -26.69
CA MET A 1 -39.23 8.44 -26.94
C MET A 1 -39.66 7.17 -26.22
N LEU A 2 -40.91 7.10 -25.78
CA LEU A 2 -41.53 5.89 -25.25
C LEU A 2 -41.70 4.84 -26.39
N PRO A 3 -42.01 3.56 -26.07
CA PRO A 3 -42.24 2.53 -27.09
C PRO A 3 -43.39 2.82 -28.06
N ASP A 4 -44.32 3.71 -27.69
CA ASP A 4 -45.43 4.19 -28.53
C ASP A 4 -45.09 5.42 -29.39
N GLY A 5 -43.82 5.86 -29.37
CA GLY A 5 -43.32 7.01 -30.12
C GLY A 5 -43.51 8.36 -29.42
N ARG A 6 -44.17 8.45 -28.26
CA ARG A 6 -44.35 9.74 -27.57
C ARG A 6 -43.02 10.28 -27.00
N PRO A 7 -42.81 11.61 -26.99
CA PRO A 7 -41.75 12.22 -26.21
C PRO A 7 -42.04 12.08 -24.70
N ASN A 8 -40.98 11.95 -23.90
CA ASN A 8 -41.02 11.92 -22.45
C ASN A 8 -39.75 12.59 -21.91
N ASN A 9 -39.86 13.28 -20.77
CA ASN A 9 -38.80 13.98 -20.04
C ASN A 9 -38.48 13.38 -18.66
N ASP A 10 -39.27 12.42 -18.17
CA ASP A 10 -39.00 11.65 -16.94
C ASP A 10 -38.20 10.38 -17.27
N ALA A 11 -36.96 10.30 -16.76
CA ALA A 11 -36.05 9.18 -17.01
C ALA A 11 -36.52 7.86 -16.36
N ASP A 12 -37.31 7.96 -15.29
CA ASP A 12 -37.83 6.85 -14.51
C ASP A 12 -39.07 6.24 -15.20
N GLU A 13 -39.96 7.07 -15.74
CA GLU A 13 -41.04 6.65 -16.66
C GLU A 13 -40.48 6.04 -17.95
N PHE A 14 -39.40 6.61 -18.49
CA PHE A 14 -38.70 6.01 -19.63
C PHE A 14 -38.15 4.62 -19.26
N GLY A 15 -37.42 4.48 -18.15
CA GLY A 15 -36.91 3.17 -17.70
C GLY A 15 -38.00 2.13 -17.45
N LYS A 16 -39.15 2.53 -16.89
CA LYS A 16 -40.30 1.66 -16.63
C LYS A 16 -40.99 1.18 -17.91
N THR A 17 -41.17 2.07 -18.90
CA THR A 17 -41.87 1.72 -20.15
C THR A 17 -41.06 0.81 -21.07
N TRP A 18 -39.73 0.80 -20.97
CA TRP A 18 -38.85 -0.13 -21.68
C TRP A 18 -38.51 -1.41 -20.89
N ALA A 19 -39.10 -1.62 -19.69
CA ALA A 19 -38.82 -2.79 -18.86
C ALA A 19 -39.47 -4.08 -19.40
N ILE A 20 -38.70 -5.16 -19.49
CA ILE A 20 -39.18 -6.48 -19.91
C ILE A 20 -39.74 -7.25 -18.71
N ASN A 21 -40.98 -7.71 -18.79
CA ASN A 21 -41.58 -8.57 -17.78
C ASN A 21 -41.00 -10.00 -17.87
N LEU A 22 -40.14 -10.37 -16.91
CA LEU A 22 -39.56 -11.70 -16.78
C LEU A 22 -40.16 -12.44 -15.59
N PRO A 23 -40.63 -13.70 -15.74
CA PRO A 23 -41.14 -14.47 -14.61
C PRO A 23 -40.10 -14.59 -13.49
N LYS A 24 -40.50 -14.23 -12.26
CA LYS A 24 -39.69 -14.17 -11.02
C LYS A 24 -38.74 -12.97 -10.86
N PHE A 25 -38.64 -12.05 -11.82
CA PHE A 25 -37.80 -10.85 -11.70
C PHE A 25 -38.62 -9.56 -11.85
N MET A 26 -38.46 -8.63 -10.90
CA MET A 26 -39.08 -7.30 -10.99
C MET A 26 -38.11 -6.32 -11.64
N CYS A 27 -38.41 -5.91 -12.86
CA CYS A 27 -37.68 -4.87 -13.60
C CYS A 27 -38.56 -3.61 -13.69
N GLY A 28 -38.05 -2.45 -13.27
CA GLY A 28 -38.84 -1.20 -13.28
C GLY A 28 -38.19 0.03 -12.62
N GLY A 29 -36.86 0.07 -12.50
CA GLY A 29 -36.15 1.10 -11.74
C GLY A 29 -36.31 0.96 -10.23
N CYS A 30 -35.81 1.96 -9.48
CA CYS A 30 -35.83 2.00 -8.01
C CYS A 30 -37.01 2.79 -7.42
N GLY A 31 -37.77 3.53 -8.25
CA GLY A 31 -38.94 4.29 -7.84
C GLY A 31 -38.64 5.29 -6.72
N SER A 32 -39.48 5.34 -5.68
CA SER A 32 -39.24 6.22 -4.53
C SER A 32 -38.11 5.77 -3.59
N GLN A 33 -37.41 4.67 -3.89
CA GLN A 33 -36.33 4.09 -3.09
C GLN A 33 -34.97 4.17 -3.80
N CYS A 34 -34.82 5.06 -4.79
CA CYS A 34 -33.53 5.27 -5.45
C CYS A 34 -32.46 5.78 -4.46
N PRO A 35 -31.23 5.24 -4.51
CA PRO A 35 -30.16 5.64 -3.60
C PRO A 35 -29.78 7.10 -3.86
N VAL A 36 -29.91 7.94 -2.84
CA VAL A 36 -29.53 9.36 -2.91
C VAL A 36 -28.08 9.48 -2.44
N CYS A 37 -27.23 10.13 -3.24
CA CYS A 37 -25.91 10.50 -2.80
C CYS A 37 -26.00 11.64 -1.76
N ASP A 38 -25.44 11.42 -0.57
CA ASP A 38 -25.30 12.47 0.44
C ASP A 38 -24.37 13.60 -0.04
N GLN A 39 -24.69 14.85 0.32
CA GLN A 39 -23.96 16.02 -0.16
C GLN A 39 -22.49 16.05 0.28
N ALA A 40 -22.13 15.50 1.45
CA ALA A 40 -20.73 15.42 1.87
C ALA A 40 -19.96 14.37 1.07
N LYS A 41 -20.59 13.22 0.75
CA LYS A 41 -20.02 12.22 -0.18
C LYS A 41 -19.90 12.78 -1.60
N ALA A 42 -20.91 13.48 -2.11
CA ALA A 42 -20.86 14.13 -3.42
C ALA A 42 -19.69 15.13 -3.50
N THR A 43 -19.52 15.95 -2.46
CA THR A 43 -18.44 16.94 -2.34
C THR A 43 -17.06 16.28 -2.16
N LEU A 44 -16.99 15.06 -1.60
CA LEU A 44 -15.77 14.28 -1.51
C LEU A 44 -15.36 13.70 -2.86
N PHE A 45 -16.26 12.97 -3.54
CA PHE A 45 -15.94 12.31 -4.81
C PHE A 45 -15.84 13.27 -6.01
N GLY A 46 -16.40 14.49 -5.91
CA GLY A 46 -16.23 15.55 -6.90
C GLY A 46 -14.82 16.19 -6.94
N LYS A 47 -13.91 15.81 -6.04
CA LYS A 47 -12.54 16.35 -6.00
C LYS A 47 -11.62 15.80 -7.11
N PRO A 48 -10.48 16.46 -7.42
CA PRO A 48 -9.55 16.04 -8.46
C PRO A 48 -8.89 14.66 -8.27
N ASP A 49 -8.85 14.15 -7.04
CA ASP A 49 -8.41 12.79 -6.66
C ASP A 49 -9.51 11.72 -6.83
N SER A 50 -10.65 12.09 -7.41
CA SER A 50 -11.74 11.22 -7.83
C SER A 50 -12.38 11.79 -9.11
N CYS A 51 -13.70 11.92 -9.20
CA CYS A 51 -14.39 12.30 -10.43
C CYS A 51 -14.03 13.70 -10.96
N GLY A 52 -13.49 14.58 -10.12
CA GLY A 52 -12.98 15.89 -10.55
C GLY A 52 -11.82 15.82 -11.54
N ILE A 53 -11.15 14.67 -11.70
CA ILE A 53 -10.12 14.47 -12.73
C ILE A 53 -10.66 14.69 -14.15
N ILE A 54 -11.95 14.39 -14.37
CA ILE A 54 -12.66 14.51 -15.65
C ILE A 54 -12.72 15.98 -16.11
N SER A 55 -12.97 16.91 -15.18
CA SER A 55 -13.09 18.35 -15.46
C SER A 55 -11.82 19.17 -15.13
N ALA A 56 -10.74 18.52 -14.67
CA ALA A 56 -9.52 19.21 -14.25
C ALA A 56 -8.88 20.00 -15.41
N THR A 57 -8.83 21.33 -15.28
CA THR A 57 -8.40 22.27 -16.34
C THR A 57 -6.92 22.15 -16.76
N ASN A 58 -6.11 21.44 -15.97
CA ASN A 58 -4.74 21.02 -16.28
C ASN A 58 -4.55 19.50 -16.11
N GLY A 59 -5.63 18.72 -16.19
CA GLY A 59 -5.63 17.25 -16.17
C GLY A 59 -5.49 16.62 -17.57
N PRO A 60 -5.49 15.28 -17.66
CA PRO A 60 -5.23 14.56 -18.91
C PRO A 60 -6.29 14.84 -20.00
N PHE A 61 -7.53 15.15 -19.60
CA PHE A 61 -8.62 15.44 -20.51
C PHE A 61 -8.73 16.93 -20.93
N LYS A 62 -7.74 17.78 -20.63
CA LYS A 62 -7.78 19.23 -20.95
C LYS A 62 -8.13 19.54 -22.41
N ALA A 63 -7.58 18.77 -23.36
CA ALA A 63 -7.91 18.93 -24.79
C ALA A 63 -9.38 18.59 -25.10
N CYS A 64 -9.98 17.68 -24.31
CA CYS A 64 -11.31 17.16 -24.47
C CYS A 64 -12.43 18.16 -24.17
N HIS A 65 -12.19 19.07 -23.22
CA HIS A 65 -13.19 20.03 -22.73
C HIS A 65 -13.73 20.95 -23.83
N SER A 66 -13.02 21.06 -24.97
CA SER A 66 -13.42 21.79 -26.18
C SER A 66 -14.34 20.99 -27.14
N LYS A 67 -14.57 19.70 -26.86
CA LYS A 67 -15.31 18.74 -27.71
C LYS A 67 -16.47 18.08 -26.99
N ILE A 68 -16.24 17.60 -25.76
CA ILE A 68 -17.24 16.93 -24.92
C ILE A 68 -17.29 17.67 -23.57
N ASP A 69 -18.46 18.14 -23.17
CA ASP A 69 -18.64 18.79 -21.87
C ASP A 69 -18.38 17.79 -20.73
N PRO A 70 -17.40 18.03 -19.84
CA PRO A 70 -17.14 17.14 -18.71
C PRO A 70 -18.22 17.18 -17.63
N ALA A 71 -19.09 18.20 -17.58
CA ALA A 71 -20.00 18.43 -16.45
C ALA A 71 -20.94 17.24 -16.19
N THR A 72 -21.59 16.70 -17.22
CA THR A 72 -22.48 15.53 -17.11
C THR A 72 -21.73 14.27 -16.66
N TYR A 73 -20.52 14.06 -17.19
CA TYR A 73 -19.67 12.92 -16.83
C TYR A 73 -19.17 12.99 -15.39
N VAL A 74 -18.82 14.19 -14.90
CA VAL A 74 -18.54 14.42 -13.48
C VAL A 74 -19.77 14.11 -12.63
N SER A 75 -20.96 14.60 -12.98
CA SER A 75 -22.16 14.37 -12.17
C SER A 75 -22.56 12.90 -12.10
N HIS A 76 -22.43 12.15 -13.21
CA HIS A 76 -22.71 10.71 -13.22
C HIS A 76 -21.67 9.94 -12.40
N CYS A 77 -20.37 10.19 -12.64
CA CYS A 77 -19.28 9.60 -11.86
C CYS A 77 -19.46 9.84 -10.35
N VAL A 78 -19.79 11.06 -9.93
CA VAL A 78 -20.01 11.40 -8.53
C VAL A 78 -21.20 10.64 -7.95
N PHE A 79 -22.29 10.47 -8.71
CA PHE A 79 -23.42 9.66 -8.28
C PHE A 79 -23.04 8.18 -8.15
N ASP A 80 -22.49 7.59 -9.21
CA ASP A 80 -22.16 6.16 -9.29
C ASP A 80 -21.14 5.73 -8.21
N VAL A 81 -20.05 6.49 -8.08
CA VAL A 81 -19.03 6.24 -7.04
C VAL A 81 -19.60 6.43 -5.63
N CYS A 82 -20.55 7.35 -5.44
CA CYS A 82 -21.16 7.62 -4.14
C CYS A 82 -22.15 6.53 -3.69
N VAL A 83 -22.99 6.04 -4.60
CA VAL A 83 -23.93 4.94 -4.30
C VAL A 83 -23.21 3.59 -4.18
N MET A 84 -22.04 3.45 -4.81
CA MET A 84 -21.11 2.32 -4.65
C MET A 84 -20.05 2.54 -3.56
N ASP A 85 -20.26 3.49 -2.65
CA ASP A 85 -19.44 3.78 -1.46
C ASP A 85 -17.91 3.91 -1.69
N GLY A 86 -17.52 4.62 -2.75
CA GLY A 86 -16.12 4.87 -3.09
C GLY A 86 -15.44 3.74 -3.88
N ASN A 87 -16.20 2.85 -4.51
CA ASN A 87 -15.65 1.74 -5.30
C ASN A 87 -14.72 2.24 -6.43
N LYS A 88 -13.45 1.82 -6.37
CA LYS A 88 -12.42 2.23 -7.35
C LYS A 88 -12.67 1.68 -8.77
N GLY A 89 -13.32 0.53 -8.92
CA GLY A 89 -13.73 0.02 -10.23
C GLY A 89 -14.75 0.95 -10.88
N THR A 90 -15.81 1.29 -10.16
CA THR A 90 -16.84 2.26 -10.60
C THR A 90 -16.23 3.62 -10.97
N LEU A 91 -15.25 4.11 -10.21
CA LEU A 91 -14.50 5.33 -10.55
C LEU A 91 -13.73 5.17 -11.86
N CYS A 92 -12.98 4.08 -12.03
CA CYS A 92 -12.26 3.80 -13.27
C CYS A 92 -13.19 3.69 -14.49
N ASP A 93 -14.31 2.98 -14.37
CA ASP A 93 -15.29 2.80 -15.45
C ASP A 93 -15.93 4.15 -15.85
N SER A 94 -16.26 4.99 -14.87
CA SER A 94 -16.83 6.33 -15.09
C SER A 94 -15.83 7.27 -15.79
N VAL A 95 -14.56 7.24 -15.39
CA VAL A 95 -13.48 8.02 -16.03
C VAL A 95 -13.19 7.48 -17.43
N ARG A 96 -13.22 6.15 -17.63
CA ARG A 96 -13.05 5.49 -18.93
C ARG A 96 -14.17 5.85 -19.91
N ALA A 97 -15.41 5.96 -19.45
CA ALA A 97 -16.52 6.39 -20.29
C ALA A 97 -16.31 7.79 -20.89
N TYR A 98 -15.68 8.71 -20.15
CA TYR A 98 -15.28 10.01 -20.70
C TYR A 98 -14.07 9.91 -21.64
N ALA A 99 -13.08 9.07 -21.31
CA ALA A 99 -11.92 8.83 -22.17
C ALA A 99 -12.34 8.33 -23.57
N LEU A 100 -13.19 7.30 -23.63
CA LEU A 100 -13.70 6.71 -24.86
C LEU A 100 -14.53 7.71 -25.69
N ALA A 101 -15.38 8.51 -25.03
CA ALA A 101 -16.12 9.59 -25.69
C ALA A 101 -15.18 10.65 -26.30
N CYS A 102 -14.07 10.93 -25.62
CA CYS A 102 -13.05 11.87 -26.06
C CYS A 102 -12.30 11.39 -27.31
N GLN A 103 -11.84 10.13 -27.29
CA GLN A 103 -11.13 9.49 -28.40
C GLN A 103 -12.06 9.34 -29.61
N SER A 104 -13.33 9.02 -29.37
CA SER A 104 -14.38 9.00 -30.40
C SER A 104 -14.62 10.38 -31.06
N ALA A 105 -14.28 11.47 -30.37
CA ALA A 105 -14.28 12.83 -30.91
C ALA A 105 -12.94 13.24 -31.57
N GLY A 106 -12.01 12.30 -31.75
CA GLY A 106 -10.71 12.50 -32.39
C GLY A 106 -9.65 13.16 -31.52
N VAL A 107 -9.82 13.19 -30.18
CA VAL A 107 -8.88 13.83 -29.26
C VAL A 107 -7.89 12.82 -28.68
N GLN A 108 -6.59 13.03 -28.91
CA GLN A 108 -5.52 12.26 -28.28
C GLN A 108 -5.34 12.66 -26.80
N ILE A 109 -5.82 11.81 -25.90
CA ILE A 109 -5.56 11.92 -24.46
C ILE A 109 -4.10 11.56 -24.22
N HIS A 110 -3.33 12.51 -23.68
CA HIS A 110 -1.93 12.27 -23.36
C HIS A 110 -1.82 11.61 -21.98
N CYS A 111 -1.90 10.28 -21.97
CA CYS A 111 -1.49 9.47 -20.82
C CYS A 111 0.04 9.56 -20.61
N PHE A 112 0.51 9.13 -19.44
CA PHE A 112 1.95 8.99 -19.20
C PHE A 112 2.46 7.74 -19.96
N VAL A 113 2.91 7.94 -21.19
CA VAL A 113 3.48 6.90 -22.04
C VAL A 113 4.93 6.62 -21.58
N PRO A 114 5.28 5.39 -21.17
CA PRO A 114 6.66 5.03 -20.82
C PRO A 114 7.63 5.23 -21.98
N GLU A 115 8.91 5.48 -21.66
CA GLU A 115 9.95 5.61 -22.68
C GLU A 115 10.10 4.29 -23.48
N ASN A 116 10.26 4.39 -24.80
CA ASN A 116 10.25 3.28 -25.77
C ASN A 116 8.91 2.52 -25.84
N SER A 117 7.80 3.25 -25.75
CA SER A 117 6.45 2.76 -26.01
C SER A 117 5.59 3.81 -26.71
N HIS A 118 4.50 3.36 -27.33
CA HIS A 118 3.45 4.20 -27.89
C HIS A 118 2.08 3.80 -27.30
N TYR A 119 1.13 4.72 -27.33
CA TYR A 119 -0.28 4.44 -27.03
C TYR A 119 -0.96 3.78 -28.25
N GLU A 120 -1.75 2.74 -28.02
CA GLU A 120 -2.54 2.04 -29.04
C GLU A 120 -3.92 1.63 -28.49
N LEU A 121 -4.95 1.76 -29.33
CA LEU A 121 -6.34 1.41 -29.03
C LEU A 121 -6.56 -0.11 -28.88
N CYS A 122 -5.67 -0.89 -29.50
CA CYS A 122 -5.66 -2.36 -29.50
C CYS A 122 -4.23 -2.86 -29.21
N ALA A 123 -3.69 -2.49 -28.04
CA ALA A 123 -2.32 -2.79 -27.66
C ALA A 123 -2.12 -4.29 -27.36
N ASP A 124 -1.09 -4.90 -27.95
CA ASP A 124 -0.52 -6.15 -27.47
C ASP A 124 0.35 -5.90 -26.23
N THR A 125 -0.24 -6.13 -25.07
CA THR A 125 0.42 -6.03 -23.76
C THR A 125 0.99 -7.36 -23.27
N CYS A 126 0.92 -8.44 -24.08
CA CYS A 126 1.27 -9.80 -23.68
C CYS A 126 2.44 -10.38 -24.49
N GLY A 127 2.38 -10.32 -25.82
CA GLY A 127 3.36 -10.93 -26.72
C GLY A 127 4.73 -10.26 -26.61
N ALA A 128 4.76 -8.93 -26.52
CA ALA A 128 5.97 -8.12 -26.34
C ALA A 128 6.42 -7.99 -24.86
N SER A 129 6.46 -9.08 -24.09
CA SER A 129 6.89 -9.08 -22.69
C SER A 129 8.18 -9.88 -22.44
N CYS A 130 8.99 -9.47 -21.47
CA CYS A 130 10.23 -10.19 -21.10
C CYS A 130 9.96 -11.64 -20.64
N ALA A 131 8.77 -11.92 -20.08
CA ALA A 131 8.37 -13.28 -19.69
C ALA A 131 8.27 -14.23 -20.88
N ASN A 132 7.82 -13.73 -22.05
CA ASN A 132 7.62 -14.50 -23.27
C ASN A 132 8.95 -15.01 -23.88
N LEU A 133 10.10 -14.47 -23.46
CA LEU A 133 11.43 -14.98 -23.82
C LEU A 133 11.81 -16.26 -23.06
N MET A 134 11.32 -16.41 -21.82
CA MET A 134 11.67 -17.52 -20.94
C MET A 134 10.69 -18.70 -21.10
N TYR A 135 9.41 -18.39 -21.31
CA TYR A 135 8.35 -19.37 -21.54
C TYR A 135 7.42 -18.84 -22.64
N PRO A 136 7.11 -19.60 -23.69
CA PRO A 136 6.16 -19.16 -24.71
C PRO A 136 4.77 -19.04 -24.09
N VAL A 137 4.29 -17.80 -23.93
CA VAL A 137 2.98 -17.48 -23.35
C VAL A 137 1.91 -17.52 -24.45
N SER A 138 0.90 -18.36 -24.28
CA SER A 138 -0.30 -18.33 -25.12
C SER A 138 -1.14 -17.08 -24.79
N CYS A 139 -0.83 -15.97 -25.45
CA CYS A 139 -1.57 -14.72 -25.32
C CYS A 139 -2.98 -14.82 -25.91
N SER A 140 -3.88 -13.96 -25.41
CA SER A 140 -5.22 -13.77 -25.97
C SER A 140 -5.15 -12.86 -27.21
N GLU A 141 -5.89 -13.16 -28.26
CA GLU A 141 -6.09 -12.24 -29.40
C GLU A 141 -7.01 -11.05 -29.05
N VAL A 142 -7.65 -11.07 -27.87
CA VAL A 142 -8.40 -9.92 -27.33
C VAL A 142 -7.42 -8.90 -26.76
N CYS A 143 -7.06 -7.93 -27.60
CA CYS A 143 -6.31 -6.73 -27.21
C CYS A 143 -7.12 -5.81 -26.29
N PHE A 144 -6.42 -4.89 -25.62
CA PHE A 144 -7.03 -3.82 -24.85
C PHE A 144 -6.36 -2.48 -25.18
N GLU A 145 -7.12 -1.39 -25.02
CA GLU A 145 -6.59 -0.03 -25.05
C GLU A 145 -5.47 0.16 -24.02
N GLY A 146 -4.30 0.64 -24.41
CA GLY A 146 -3.15 0.75 -23.52
C GLY A 146 -1.90 1.37 -24.16
N CYS A 147 -0.74 1.11 -23.55
CA CYS A 147 0.57 1.40 -24.15
C CYS A 147 1.24 0.09 -24.56
N GLN A 148 1.82 0.06 -25.75
CA GLN A 148 2.55 -1.06 -26.33
C GLN A 148 4.02 -0.68 -26.50
N CYS A 149 4.94 -1.58 -26.17
CA CYS A 149 6.38 -1.32 -26.37
C CYS A 149 6.72 -1.18 -27.85
N ASP A 150 7.67 -0.28 -28.14
CA ASP A 150 8.16 -0.08 -29.50
C ASP A 150 8.94 -1.30 -30.02
N HIS A 151 8.97 -1.48 -31.34
CA HIS A 151 9.63 -2.64 -31.95
C HIS A 151 11.11 -2.75 -31.56
N GLY A 152 11.46 -3.84 -30.86
CA GLY A 152 12.80 -4.07 -30.29
C GLY A 152 12.88 -3.92 -28.77
N PHE A 153 11.80 -3.43 -28.15
CA PHE A 153 11.64 -3.33 -26.70
C PHE A 153 10.58 -4.32 -26.20
N LEU A 154 10.71 -4.71 -24.93
CA LEU A 154 9.86 -5.68 -24.25
C LEU A 154 9.44 -5.14 -22.88
N PHE A 155 8.21 -5.43 -22.49
CA PHE A 155 7.69 -5.01 -21.19
C PHE A 155 8.25 -5.87 -20.06
N ASP A 156 8.91 -5.23 -19.09
CA ASP A 156 9.58 -5.89 -17.96
C ASP A 156 8.72 -6.00 -16.69
N GLY A 157 7.45 -5.59 -16.77
CA GLY A 157 6.52 -5.45 -15.65
C GLY A 157 6.38 -4.02 -15.12
N ILE A 158 7.28 -3.11 -15.50
CA ILE A 158 7.28 -1.69 -15.08
C ILE A 158 7.41 -0.76 -16.31
N GLN A 159 8.29 -1.09 -17.25
CA GLN A 159 8.64 -0.25 -18.39
C GLN A 159 9.04 -1.10 -19.62
N CYS A 160 9.24 -0.45 -20.76
CA CYS A 160 9.75 -1.09 -21.97
C CYS A 160 11.29 -1.00 -22.02
N VAL A 161 11.95 -2.16 -22.11
CA VAL A 161 13.41 -2.28 -22.11
C VAL A 161 13.92 -3.06 -23.32
N SER A 162 15.18 -2.84 -23.72
CA SER A 162 15.81 -3.68 -24.74
C SER A 162 15.98 -5.12 -24.24
N MET A 163 16.09 -6.07 -25.16
CA MET A 163 16.21 -7.51 -24.87
C MET A 163 17.30 -7.84 -23.83
N ASP A 164 18.46 -7.19 -23.92
CA ASP A 164 19.60 -7.37 -22.99
C ASP A 164 19.34 -6.88 -21.55
N ASN A 165 18.29 -6.08 -21.35
CA ASN A 165 17.88 -5.51 -20.07
C ASN A 165 16.66 -6.22 -19.44
N CYS A 166 16.10 -7.24 -20.11
CA CYS A 166 15.12 -8.13 -19.50
C CYS A 166 15.73 -8.91 -18.33
N GLY A 167 14.93 -9.12 -17.28
CA GLY A 167 15.27 -10.09 -16.23
C GLY A 167 15.01 -11.53 -16.67
N CYS A 168 15.44 -12.50 -15.87
CA CYS A 168 15.08 -13.91 -16.05
C CYS A 168 14.48 -14.50 -14.77
N GLU A 169 13.65 -15.53 -14.93
CA GLU A 169 13.13 -16.29 -13.80
C GLU A 169 14.15 -17.32 -13.31
N HIS A 170 14.29 -17.45 -11.98
CA HIS A 170 15.01 -18.54 -11.35
C HIS A 170 14.27 -19.00 -10.09
N ASN A 171 13.80 -20.26 -10.09
CA ASN A 171 13.02 -20.88 -9.02
C ASN A 171 11.77 -20.06 -8.61
N GLY A 172 10.94 -19.67 -9.57
CA GLY A 172 9.70 -18.92 -9.33
C GLY A 172 9.90 -17.44 -8.98
N ARG A 173 11.07 -16.86 -9.29
CA ARG A 173 11.42 -15.47 -8.97
C ARG A 173 12.09 -14.77 -10.16
N TYR A 174 11.52 -13.65 -10.60
CA TYR A 174 12.12 -12.77 -11.61
C TYR A 174 13.30 -11.99 -11.01
N LEU A 175 14.44 -12.00 -11.68
CA LEU A 175 15.68 -11.35 -11.24
C LEU A 175 16.08 -10.23 -12.21
N LYS A 176 16.25 -9.01 -11.70
CA LYS A 176 16.65 -7.82 -12.47
C LYS A 176 17.98 -7.29 -11.92
N SER A 177 18.98 -7.13 -12.80
CA SER A 177 20.37 -6.68 -12.53
C SER A 177 21.31 -7.67 -11.79
N LYS A 178 22.63 -7.44 -11.94
CA LYS A 178 23.78 -8.20 -11.38
C LYS A 178 23.90 -9.71 -11.71
N CYS A 179 22.96 -10.28 -12.46
CA CYS A 179 23.10 -11.61 -13.04
C CYS A 179 22.84 -11.56 -14.55
N VAL A 180 23.74 -12.15 -15.35
CA VAL A 180 23.59 -12.29 -16.80
C VAL A 180 22.88 -13.60 -17.09
N CYS A 181 21.70 -13.51 -17.68
CA CYS A 181 20.92 -14.66 -18.14
C CYS A 181 21.55 -15.19 -19.43
N GLN A 182 22.03 -16.44 -19.44
CA GLN A 182 22.60 -17.06 -20.64
C GLN A 182 21.51 -17.68 -21.52
N THR A 183 21.76 -17.80 -22.82
CA THR A 183 20.82 -18.40 -23.80
C THR A 183 20.45 -19.87 -23.53
N SER A 184 21.13 -20.52 -22.59
CA SER A 184 20.81 -21.84 -22.05
C SER A 184 19.80 -21.82 -20.88
N GLY A 185 19.23 -20.66 -20.54
CA GLY A 185 18.43 -20.46 -19.33
C GLY A 185 19.26 -20.47 -18.03
N THR A 186 20.60 -20.48 -18.14
CA THR A 186 21.51 -20.52 -16.99
C THR A 186 21.83 -19.12 -16.48
N VAL A 187 21.65 -18.88 -15.18
CA VAL A 187 21.85 -17.55 -14.57
C VAL A 187 23.28 -17.41 -14.08
N LYS A 188 24.07 -16.52 -14.69
CA LYS A 188 25.44 -16.20 -14.28
C LYS A 188 25.47 -14.92 -13.45
N CYS A 189 25.34 -15.06 -12.13
CA CYS A 189 25.53 -13.96 -11.18
C CYS A 189 27.02 -13.67 -10.91
N GLU A 190 27.35 -12.41 -10.62
CA GLU A 190 28.57 -12.09 -9.87
C GLU A 190 28.39 -12.46 -8.40
N ILE A 191 29.47 -12.90 -7.73
CA ILE A 191 29.44 -13.25 -6.31
C ILE A 191 29.43 -11.96 -5.49
N LEU A 192 28.27 -11.65 -4.90
CA LEU A 192 28.11 -10.51 -3.99
C LEU A 192 28.65 -10.86 -2.60
N SER A 193 29.93 -10.56 -2.36
CA SER A 193 30.54 -10.62 -1.03
C SER A 193 30.27 -9.34 -0.25
N CYS A 194 29.59 -9.46 0.89
CA CYS A 194 29.25 -8.33 1.77
C CYS A 194 30.30 -8.10 2.86
N GLY A 195 30.33 -6.88 3.42
CA GLY A 195 31.19 -6.53 4.55
C GLY A 195 30.81 -7.29 5.83
N SER A 196 31.71 -7.30 6.82
CA SER A 196 31.55 -8.08 8.06
C SER A 196 30.45 -7.62 9.03
N LYS A 197 29.57 -6.70 8.59
CA LYS A 197 28.38 -6.21 9.30
C LYS A 197 27.14 -6.15 8.40
N GLU A 198 27.25 -6.71 7.20
CA GLU A 198 26.23 -6.64 6.15
C GLU A 198 25.72 -8.05 5.81
N VAL A 199 24.41 -8.17 5.67
CA VAL A 199 23.73 -9.39 5.21
C VAL A 199 23.43 -9.27 3.72
N CYS A 200 23.64 -10.35 2.98
CA CYS A 200 23.22 -10.47 1.59
C CYS A 200 21.72 -10.85 1.55
N GLU A 201 20.85 -9.86 1.42
CA GLU A 201 19.40 -10.02 1.47
C GLU A 201 18.70 -9.24 0.34
N VAL A 202 17.36 -9.14 0.39
CA VAL A 202 16.55 -8.42 -0.60
C VAL A 202 15.67 -7.41 0.13
N ARG A 203 15.88 -6.12 -0.10
CA ARG A 203 15.06 -5.02 0.45
C ARG A 203 14.51 -4.18 -0.69
N ASP A 204 13.23 -3.82 -0.59
CA ASP A 204 12.49 -3.04 -1.59
C ASP A 204 12.65 -3.59 -3.03
N GLY A 205 12.70 -4.93 -3.16
CA GLY A 205 12.88 -5.66 -4.42
C GLY A 205 14.33 -5.80 -4.91
N VAL A 206 15.29 -5.11 -4.31
CA VAL A 206 16.71 -5.11 -4.72
C VAL A 206 17.52 -6.11 -3.89
N ARG A 207 18.30 -6.98 -4.53
CA ARG A 207 19.31 -7.81 -3.83
C ARG A 207 20.58 -6.99 -3.59
N GLY A 208 21.00 -6.92 -2.33
CA GLY A 208 22.13 -6.08 -1.93
C GLY A 208 22.80 -6.57 -0.65
N CYS A 209 23.92 -5.92 -0.33
CA CYS A 209 24.53 -5.98 0.99
C CYS A 209 23.91 -4.85 1.82
N TYR A 210 23.26 -5.20 2.92
CA TYR A 210 22.61 -4.24 3.81
C TYR A 210 23.10 -4.45 5.24
N VAL A 211 23.30 -3.36 5.98
CA VAL A 211 23.65 -3.44 7.41
C VAL A 211 22.61 -4.29 8.13
N ALA A 212 23.08 -5.22 8.97
CA ALA A 212 22.20 -6.08 9.74
C ALA A 212 21.23 -5.25 10.62
N HIS A 213 20.02 -5.77 10.81
CA HIS A 213 19.00 -5.16 11.64
C HIS A 213 18.36 -6.20 12.54
N GLY A 214 18.00 -5.79 13.74
CA GLY A 214 17.12 -6.57 14.60
C GLY A 214 15.68 -6.34 14.17
N GLN A 215 14.89 -7.41 14.00
CA GLN A 215 13.44 -7.31 13.74
C GLN A 215 12.63 -7.96 14.86
N CYS A 216 11.73 -7.21 15.46
CA CYS A 216 10.71 -7.67 16.38
C CYS A 216 9.31 -7.55 15.75
N ILE A 217 8.44 -8.50 16.05
CA ILE A 217 7.02 -8.48 15.63
C ILE A 217 6.14 -8.86 16.81
N ILE A 218 5.10 -8.06 17.08
CA ILE A 218 3.97 -8.39 17.95
C ILE A 218 2.78 -8.61 17.02
N ASN A 219 2.24 -9.84 16.98
CA ASN A 219 1.20 -10.21 16.04
C ASN A 219 -0.23 -9.97 16.57
N GLN A 220 -1.21 -10.26 15.72
CA GLN A 220 -2.64 -10.04 15.96
C GLN A 220 -3.20 -10.75 17.21
N ALA A 221 -2.54 -11.81 17.68
CA ALA A 221 -2.89 -12.58 18.89
C ALA A 221 -2.04 -12.19 20.11
N ALA A 222 -1.35 -11.04 20.05
CA ALA A 222 -0.37 -10.57 21.03
C ALA A 222 0.85 -11.51 21.24
N HIS A 223 1.07 -12.49 20.34
CA HIS A 223 2.31 -13.28 20.38
C HIS A 223 3.48 -12.41 19.93
N LEU A 224 4.60 -12.53 20.63
CA LEU A 224 5.73 -11.63 20.51
C LEU A 224 7.01 -12.35 20.06
N SER A 225 7.77 -11.67 19.19
CA SER A 225 9.09 -12.08 18.68
C SER A 225 10.11 -10.93 18.87
N SER A 226 11.33 -11.03 18.32
CA SER A 226 12.43 -10.16 18.74
C SER A 226 13.60 -10.08 17.78
N PHE A 227 14.34 -8.99 17.94
CA PHE A 227 15.63 -8.68 17.33
C PHE A 227 16.62 -9.86 17.28
N ASP A 228 16.74 -10.64 18.35
CA ASP A 228 17.53 -11.90 18.41
C ASP A 228 16.68 -13.15 18.75
N SER A 229 15.37 -12.94 18.98
CA SER A 229 14.29 -13.91 19.24
C SER A 229 13.68 -14.10 20.65
N MET A 230 13.81 -13.17 21.63
CA MET A 230 12.73 -12.61 22.52
C MET A 230 13.04 -11.27 23.33
N VAL A 231 12.09 -10.32 23.47
CA VAL A 231 11.83 -9.34 24.61
C VAL A 231 12.79 -8.12 25.15
N ALA A 232 12.72 -6.88 24.53
CA ALA A 232 13.45 -5.51 24.41
C ALA A 232 12.67 -4.12 24.27
N SER A 233 13.29 -3.00 24.61
CA SER A 233 13.01 -1.62 24.13
C SER A 233 14.37 -0.86 24.13
N LEU A 234 14.50 0.47 24.14
CA LEU A 234 15.83 1.13 24.19
C LEU A 234 16.13 1.66 25.61
N CYS A 235 17.21 1.19 26.22
CA CYS A 235 17.44 1.24 27.67
C CYS A 235 18.07 2.55 28.19
N ASP A 236 18.93 3.17 27.37
CA ASP A 236 19.69 4.39 27.73
C ASP A 236 18.88 5.65 27.42
N ASP A 237 18.21 6.22 28.43
CA ASP A 237 17.44 7.47 28.32
C ASP A 237 18.32 8.71 28.07
N THR A 238 19.63 8.59 28.28
CA THR A 238 20.62 9.63 27.96
C THR A 238 21.02 9.62 26.49
N ALA A 239 20.75 8.57 25.72
CA ALA A 239 21.09 8.48 24.30
C ALA A 239 20.30 9.47 23.41
N ASP A 240 20.95 10.12 22.45
CA ASP A 240 20.26 11.07 21.55
C ASP A 240 19.28 10.39 20.57
N LEU A 241 19.52 9.11 20.29
CA LEU A 241 18.60 8.25 19.52
C LEU A 241 17.50 7.62 20.39
N TRP A 242 17.39 7.97 21.69
CA TRP A 242 16.41 7.34 22.59
C TRP A 242 14.97 7.43 22.07
N PHE A 243 14.29 6.29 22.17
CA PHE A 243 12.87 6.12 21.91
C PHE A 243 12.29 5.09 22.88
N ARG A 244 10.99 5.21 23.17
CA ARG A 244 10.23 4.20 23.91
C ARG A 244 8.99 3.85 23.11
N LEU A 245 8.73 2.56 22.93
CA LEU A 245 7.48 2.04 22.37
C LEU A 245 6.67 1.45 23.51
N VAL A 246 5.41 1.88 23.63
CA VAL A 246 4.39 1.24 24.48
C VAL A 246 3.28 0.76 23.56
N VAL A 247 2.82 -0.47 23.77
CA VAL A 247 1.79 -1.12 22.95
C VAL A 247 0.65 -1.51 23.89
N ASP A 248 -0.56 -1.03 23.61
CA ASP A 248 -1.76 -1.37 24.36
C ASP A 248 -2.40 -2.65 23.80
N ILE A 249 -2.69 -3.59 24.68
CA ILE A 249 -3.16 -4.94 24.37
C ILE A 249 -4.44 -5.17 25.17
N GLN A 250 -5.59 -4.90 24.56
CA GLN A 250 -6.87 -5.16 25.21
C GLN A 250 -7.26 -6.65 25.11
N SER A 251 -7.91 -7.14 26.16
CA SER A 251 -8.56 -8.46 26.17
C SER A 251 -10.02 -8.32 25.73
N CYS A 252 -10.30 -8.66 24.48
CA CYS A 252 -11.66 -8.73 23.96
C CYS A 252 -12.51 -9.78 24.69
N ARG A 253 -13.84 -9.58 24.68
CA ARG A 253 -14.80 -10.55 25.25
C ARG A 253 -14.59 -11.93 24.62
N LYS A 254 -14.46 -12.96 25.48
CA LYS A 254 -14.00 -14.34 25.20
C LYS A 254 -12.47 -14.58 25.24
N GLY A 255 -11.66 -13.62 25.70
CA GLY A 255 -10.26 -13.86 26.06
C GLY A 255 -9.27 -13.88 24.90
N SER A 256 -9.65 -13.36 23.73
CA SER A 256 -8.68 -13.00 22.70
C SER A 256 -7.99 -11.69 23.09
N GLN A 257 -6.68 -11.62 22.97
CA GLN A 257 -5.92 -10.37 23.07
C GLN A 257 -5.76 -9.77 21.67
N SER A 258 -5.64 -8.44 21.58
CA SER A 258 -5.43 -7.71 20.32
C SER A 258 -4.77 -6.35 20.58
N VAL A 259 -3.90 -5.92 19.67
CA VAL A 259 -3.20 -4.63 19.75
C VAL A 259 -4.11 -3.51 19.26
N GLU A 260 -4.46 -2.56 20.13
CA GLU A 260 -5.39 -1.46 19.80
C GLU A 260 -4.67 -0.14 19.52
N ILE A 261 -3.69 0.22 20.36
CA ILE A 261 -3.00 1.51 20.33
C ILE A 261 -1.48 1.29 20.44
N ILE A 262 -0.71 2.07 19.68
CA ILE A 262 0.74 2.22 19.92
C ILE A 262 1.07 3.65 20.31
N HIS A 263 1.95 3.81 21.30
CA HIS A 263 2.53 5.09 21.69
C HIS A 263 4.04 5.03 21.47
N VAL A 264 4.57 5.97 20.67
CA VAL A 264 6.00 6.09 20.41
C VAL A 264 6.50 7.42 20.95
N PHE A 265 7.44 7.36 21.90
CA PHE A 265 8.07 8.51 22.54
C PHE A 265 9.48 8.69 22.00
N PHE A 266 9.94 9.93 21.94
CA PHE A 266 11.29 10.31 21.53
C PHE A 266 11.87 11.30 22.53
N LYS A 267 13.20 11.34 22.65
CA LYS A 267 13.89 12.31 23.50
C LYS A 267 13.62 13.73 22.99
N ASN A 268 13.14 14.61 23.87
CA ASN A 268 12.71 15.95 23.49
C ASN A 268 13.94 16.84 23.18
N THR A 269 14.11 17.26 21.92
CA THR A 269 15.23 18.14 21.54
C THR A 269 14.93 19.58 21.97
N PRO A 270 15.80 20.24 22.77
CA PRO A 270 15.50 21.55 23.36
C PRO A 270 15.70 22.70 22.35
N SER A 271 14.89 22.71 21.28
CA SER A 271 14.76 23.86 20.39
C SER A 271 13.73 24.84 20.95
N HIS A 272 14.21 25.92 21.58
CA HIS A 272 13.37 27.05 21.98
C HIS A 272 12.67 27.68 20.75
N VAL A 273 11.36 27.44 20.59
CA VAL A 273 10.34 28.35 20.03
C VAL A 273 8.96 27.68 20.15
N SER A 274 7.92 28.46 20.38
CA SER A 274 6.57 27.99 20.71
C SER A 274 5.76 27.45 19.51
N SER A 275 6.22 26.36 18.89
CA SER A 275 5.46 25.61 17.88
C SER A 275 5.90 24.15 17.84
N TRP A 276 4.96 23.21 18.00
CA TRP A 276 5.22 21.77 17.92
C TRP A 276 5.60 21.38 16.49
N LYS A 277 6.90 21.35 16.18
CA LYS A 277 7.42 20.79 14.94
C LYS A 277 7.87 19.35 15.17
N VAL A 278 7.36 18.42 14.36
CA VAL A 278 8.06 17.16 14.12
C VAL A 278 9.40 17.52 13.46
N GLY A 279 10.51 17.17 14.09
CA GLY A 279 11.85 17.47 13.56
C GLY A 279 12.16 16.63 12.34
N CYS A 280 13.00 17.15 11.42
CA CYS A 280 13.34 16.51 10.14
C CYS A 280 13.98 15.11 10.26
N ASP A 281 14.38 14.71 11.46
CA ASP A 281 14.94 13.41 11.83
C ASP A 281 13.85 12.30 11.92
N ILE A 282 12.60 12.67 12.18
CA ILE A 282 11.47 11.74 12.40
C ILE A 282 10.45 11.90 11.27
N SER A 283 10.07 10.79 10.63
CA SER A 283 9.00 10.77 9.63
C SER A 283 7.88 9.80 10.00
N VAL A 284 6.65 10.27 9.84
CA VAL A 284 5.42 9.50 10.04
C VAL A 284 4.60 9.56 8.76
N TYR A 285 4.26 8.39 8.20
CA TYR A 285 3.53 8.27 6.93
C TYR A 285 2.71 6.98 6.90
N MET A 286 1.86 6.81 5.88
CA MET A 286 1.19 5.54 5.61
C MET A 286 1.71 4.93 4.31
N SER A 287 1.93 3.61 4.32
CA SER A 287 2.13 2.78 3.13
C SER A 287 1.40 1.47 3.34
N ASP A 288 0.83 0.90 2.27
CA ASP A 288 0.34 -0.50 2.26
C ASP A 288 -0.55 -0.87 3.44
N ARG A 289 -1.53 0.01 3.74
CA ARG A 289 -2.47 -0.12 4.87
C ARG A 289 -1.79 -0.25 6.24
N SER A 290 -0.64 0.39 6.39
CA SER A 290 0.15 0.44 7.62
C SER A 290 0.63 1.86 7.92
N VAL A 291 0.63 2.24 9.19
CA VAL A 291 1.29 3.46 9.68
C VAL A 291 2.76 3.15 9.94
N ILE A 292 3.66 3.94 9.37
CA ILE A 292 5.11 3.81 9.53
C ILE A 292 5.64 5.04 10.26
N ILE A 293 6.42 4.79 11.31
CA ILE A 293 7.09 5.78 12.17
C ILE A 293 8.57 5.42 12.19
N GLN A 294 9.44 6.26 11.62
CA GLN A 294 10.86 5.97 11.51
C GLN A 294 11.73 7.20 11.84
N ARG A 295 12.95 6.95 12.30
CA ARG A 295 13.93 7.99 12.67
C ARG A 295 15.29 7.69 12.05
N SER A 296 15.86 8.64 11.31
CA SER A 296 17.08 8.58 10.47
C SER A 296 17.86 7.25 10.49
N SER A 297 17.35 6.25 9.77
CA SER A 297 17.90 4.88 9.65
C SER A 297 18.11 4.08 10.95
N ALA A 298 17.96 4.66 12.13
CA ALA A 298 18.23 4.02 13.42
C ALA A 298 17.13 3.05 13.85
N PHE A 299 15.86 3.39 13.59
CA PHE A 299 14.73 2.48 13.78
C PHE A 299 13.53 2.80 12.88
N ARG A 300 12.67 1.79 12.69
CA ARG A 300 11.36 1.88 12.05
C ARG A 300 10.34 1.05 12.83
N VAL A 301 9.27 1.68 13.29
CA VAL A 301 8.04 1.02 13.77
C VAL A 301 7.01 1.03 12.64
N THR A 302 6.34 -0.10 12.41
CA THR A 302 5.26 -0.25 11.43
C THR A 302 4.06 -0.89 12.14
N TYR A 303 2.88 -0.25 12.08
CA TYR A 303 1.63 -0.77 12.64
C TYR A 303 0.61 -0.95 11.51
N SER A 304 0.17 -2.18 11.29
CA SER A 304 -0.73 -2.57 10.19
C SER A 304 -2.20 -2.55 10.60
N ILE A 305 -3.12 -2.42 9.64
CA ILE A 305 -4.56 -2.65 9.88
C ILE A 305 -4.89 -4.05 10.41
N SER A 306 -3.97 -5.01 10.28
CA SER A 306 -4.06 -6.35 10.86
C SER A 306 -3.78 -6.40 12.37
N GLN A 307 -3.53 -5.26 13.02
CA GLN A 307 -3.11 -5.16 14.43
C GLN A 307 -1.77 -5.85 14.71
N GLU A 308 -0.89 -5.89 13.72
CA GLU A 308 0.49 -6.36 13.87
C GLU A 308 1.45 -5.16 13.93
N VAL A 309 2.35 -5.17 14.91
CA VAL A 309 3.40 -4.17 15.13
C VAL A 309 4.75 -4.79 14.80
N THR A 310 5.45 -4.26 13.80
CA THR A 310 6.85 -4.60 13.50
C THR A 310 7.77 -3.48 13.94
N VAL A 311 8.85 -3.80 14.66
CA VAL A 311 9.93 -2.89 15.03
C VAL A 311 11.22 -3.37 14.40
N ILE A 312 11.91 -2.50 13.67
CA ILE A 312 13.23 -2.75 13.06
C ILE A 312 14.22 -1.77 13.67
N VAL A 313 15.40 -2.24 14.08
CA VAL A 313 16.48 -1.42 14.67
C VAL A 313 17.83 -1.70 14.03
N ASP A 314 18.64 -0.67 13.84
CA ASP A 314 19.98 -0.77 13.26
C ASP A 314 21.01 -1.38 14.23
N THR A 315 22.01 -2.12 13.72
CA THR A 315 23.10 -2.70 14.53
C THR A 315 23.85 -1.67 15.40
N SER A 316 23.84 -0.36 15.08
CA SER A 316 24.36 0.68 15.97
C SER A 316 23.60 0.81 17.31
N LEU A 317 22.41 0.22 17.45
CA LEU A 317 21.64 0.09 18.69
C LEU A 317 21.82 -1.27 19.40
N SER A 318 22.62 -2.18 18.85
CA SER A 318 22.99 -3.45 19.50
C SER A 318 23.63 -3.20 20.89
N TYR A 319 23.35 -4.10 21.85
CA TYR A 319 23.69 -4.03 23.28
C TYR A 319 23.08 -2.83 24.05
N LYS A 320 22.24 -1.99 23.45
CA LYS A 320 21.61 -0.83 24.11
C LYS A 320 20.14 -1.09 24.49
N MET A 321 19.59 -2.25 24.14
CA MET A 321 18.15 -2.52 24.21
C MET A 321 17.76 -3.29 25.51
N CYS A 322 16.58 -3.01 26.09
CA CYS A 322 15.96 -3.74 27.23
C CYS A 322 14.43 -3.46 27.31
N GLY A 323 13.53 -4.45 27.45
CA GLY A 323 12.05 -4.23 27.34
C GLY A 323 11.21 -5.40 26.77
N ALA A 324 10.41 -5.18 25.71
CA ALA A 324 9.50 -6.14 25.03
C ALA A 324 9.82 -6.78 23.61
N CYS A 325 10.78 -6.36 22.76
CA CYS A 325 11.40 -6.93 21.51
C CYS A 325 12.89 -7.58 21.35
N GLY A 326 13.65 -8.15 22.33
CA GLY A 326 15.12 -8.53 22.37
C GLY A 326 15.97 -8.08 23.63
N ASN A 327 17.31 -8.19 23.63
CA ASN A 327 18.17 -7.11 24.17
C ASN A 327 19.23 -6.64 23.14
N TYR A 328 19.15 -7.27 21.97
CA TYR A 328 19.93 -7.04 20.77
C TYR A 328 21.45 -7.23 20.96
N ASN A 329 21.85 -8.23 21.75
CA ASN A 329 23.24 -8.61 22.04
C ASN A 329 23.73 -9.84 21.22
N HIS A 330 22.88 -10.41 20.36
CA HIS A 330 23.08 -11.65 19.60
C HIS A 330 23.15 -12.95 20.41
N ASN A 331 22.50 -12.98 21.59
CA ASN A 331 22.41 -14.14 22.48
C ASN A 331 20.98 -14.32 23.04
N SER A 332 20.12 -15.00 22.27
CA SER A 332 18.72 -15.32 22.62
C SER A 332 18.49 -16.18 23.89
N LYS A 333 19.55 -16.46 24.67
CA LYS A 333 19.49 -17.15 25.96
C LYS A 333 19.31 -16.21 27.16
N ASP A 334 19.66 -14.94 27.03
CA ASP A 334 19.39 -13.91 28.07
C ASP A 334 18.29 -12.91 27.65
N ASP A 335 17.75 -13.08 26.44
CA ASP A 335 16.60 -12.35 25.91
C ASP A 335 15.37 -12.40 26.85
N LEU A 336 15.09 -13.52 27.55
CA LEU A 336 14.02 -13.60 28.58
C LEU A 336 14.36 -12.89 29.91
N THR A 337 14.89 -11.66 29.87
CA THR A 337 15.27 -10.88 31.06
C THR A 337 14.14 -9.94 31.52
N THR A 338 13.77 -10.04 32.79
CA THR A 338 12.80 -9.16 33.46
C THR A 338 13.34 -7.75 33.68
N ALA A 339 12.44 -6.79 33.96
CA ALA A 339 12.81 -5.40 34.26
C ALA A 339 13.74 -5.22 35.49
N ASP A 340 13.83 -6.21 36.39
CA ASP A 340 14.78 -6.24 37.51
C ASP A 340 16.05 -7.06 37.23
N GLY A 341 16.32 -7.39 35.97
CA GLY A 341 17.59 -7.97 35.51
C GLY A 341 17.74 -9.48 35.73
N LYS A 342 16.64 -10.22 35.87
CA LYS A 342 16.66 -11.68 36.09
C LYS A 342 16.19 -12.43 34.86
N ILE A 343 16.85 -13.56 34.55
CA ILE A 343 16.38 -14.47 33.50
C ILE A 343 15.15 -15.22 34.01
N ALA A 344 14.03 -15.09 33.29
CA ALA A 344 12.79 -15.81 33.55
C ALA A 344 12.71 -17.13 32.76
N SER A 345 11.82 -18.02 33.21
CA SER A 345 11.54 -19.30 32.53
C SER A 345 10.30 -19.27 31.63
N ASP A 346 9.55 -18.17 31.61
CA ASP A 346 8.33 -18.00 30.83
C ASP A 346 8.15 -16.55 30.35
N VAL A 347 7.53 -16.38 29.19
CA VAL A 347 7.34 -15.09 28.51
C VAL A 347 6.44 -14.14 29.32
N SER A 348 5.41 -14.69 29.97
CA SER A 348 4.39 -13.90 30.70
C SER A 348 5.05 -13.09 31.82
N ALA A 349 5.95 -13.72 32.58
CA ALA A 349 6.69 -13.07 33.66
C ALA A 349 7.57 -11.91 33.17
N VAL A 350 8.09 -11.99 31.94
CA VAL A 350 8.88 -10.90 31.36
C VAL A 350 7.97 -9.77 30.92
N VAL A 351 6.89 -10.06 30.18
CA VAL A 351 5.89 -9.07 29.73
C VAL A 351 5.25 -8.33 30.90
N ASP A 352 4.87 -9.05 31.97
CA ASP A 352 4.33 -8.45 33.20
C ASP A 352 5.35 -7.53 33.88
N SER A 353 6.64 -7.90 33.91
CA SER A 353 7.70 -7.09 34.53
C SER A 353 7.98 -5.78 33.79
N TRP A 354 7.79 -5.75 32.46
CA TRP A 354 8.00 -4.58 31.60
C TRP A 354 6.74 -3.74 31.38
N ARG A 355 5.65 -4.01 32.12
CA ARG A 355 4.38 -3.30 32.01
C ARG A 355 4.52 -1.80 32.30
N ALA A 356 4.08 -0.97 31.36
CA ALA A 356 4.09 0.49 31.49
C ALA A 356 3.14 0.99 32.59
N ALA A 357 3.64 1.11 33.83
CA ALA A 357 2.85 1.52 34.99
C ALA A 357 2.21 2.91 34.80
N ASP A 358 2.89 3.80 34.10
CA ASP A 358 2.45 5.14 33.71
C ASP A 358 1.27 5.18 32.72
N PHE A 359 0.96 4.05 32.07
CA PHE A 359 -0.23 3.87 31.22
C PHE A 359 -1.32 3.01 31.90
N SER A 360 -1.06 2.46 33.09
CA SER A 360 -1.96 1.52 33.76
C SER A 360 -3.07 2.21 34.57
N SER A 361 -3.92 3.00 33.92
CA SER A 361 -5.05 3.70 34.54
C SER A 361 -6.22 2.78 34.93
N CYS A 362 -5.96 1.79 35.77
CA CYS A 362 -6.98 0.98 36.42
C CYS A 362 -7.55 1.77 37.62
N SER A 363 -8.42 2.74 37.33
CA SER A 363 -9.11 3.54 38.35
C SER A 363 -9.97 2.64 39.24
N ILE A 364 -9.52 2.43 40.48
CA ILE A 364 -10.31 1.73 41.50
C ILE A 364 -11.50 2.63 41.88
N LEU A 365 -12.65 2.36 41.28
CA LEU A 365 -13.94 2.84 41.77
C LEU A 365 -14.26 2.09 43.07
N TRP A 366 -14.34 2.86 44.16
CA TRP A 366 -14.93 2.46 45.44
C TRP A 366 -16.39 2.91 45.51
#